data_AF-A0A3T1B609-F1
#
_entry.id   AF-A0A3T1B609-F1
#
_cell.length_a   1.000
_cell.length_b   1.000
_cell.length_c   1.000
_cell.angle_alpha   90.00
_cell.angle_beta   90.00
_cell.angle_gamma   90.00
#
_symmetry.space_group_name_H-M   'P 1'
#
loop_
_entity.id
_entity.type
_entity.pdbx_description
1 polymer ?
#
loop_
_entity_poly.entity_id
_entity_poly.type
_entity_poly.pdbx_seq_one_letter_code
_entity_poly.pdbx_strand_id
1 'polypeptide(L)'
;MRMPALFLSHGAPPLVDDPTWVAQLQELAAGLPRPTAILMASAHWESAPLMLGATTPAPLVYDFGGFAQKYYQVQYAAPGAPALADRVAALMPDSETVARTNRGLDHGAYVPLTVMYPDADIPVLQMSLPTLEPDRLLDLGARLAPLRDEGVLIIGSGFTTHGLPFLRDWRPDAAAPGWSREFDAWAAETLARGAVDELAAFRDHAPGMPYAHPTIEHFAPMFLTLGASTDPSAAPDQSVSGFWMGLSKRSFQTA
;
A
#
# COMPACT_ATOMS: atom_id res chain seq x y z
N MET A 1 -3.42 -17.09 15.00
CA MET A 1 -2.63 -15.86 15.26
C MET A 1 -3.20 -14.80 14.35
N ARG A 2 -3.51 -13.61 14.86
CA ARG A 2 -4.08 -12.51 14.07
C ARG A 2 -3.00 -11.97 13.12
N MET A 3 -3.31 -11.81 11.84
CA MET A 3 -2.38 -11.19 10.87
C MET A 3 -2.18 -9.71 11.20
N PRO A 4 -1.01 -9.10 10.94
CA PRO A 4 -0.90 -7.64 10.96
C PRO A 4 -1.57 -7.01 9.73
N ALA A 5 -1.61 -5.67 9.69
CA ALA A 5 -1.84 -4.91 8.46
C ALA A 5 -0.56 -4.15 8.07
N LEU A 6 -0.35 -3.94 6.78
CA LEU A 6 0.87 -3.31 6.24
C LEU A 6 0.55 -2.09 5.38
N PHE A 7 1.33 -1.03 5.53
CA PHE A 7 1.44 0.02 4.53
C PHE A 7 2.76 -0.17 3.80
N LEU A 8 2.72 -0.38 2.49
CA LEU A 8 3.91 -0.60 1.67
C LEU A 8 4.14 0.57 0.70
N SER A 9 5.35 1.13 0.77
CA SER A 9 5.87 2.02 -0.24
C SER A 9 6.36 1.21 -1.46
N HIS A 10 5.53 1.09 -2.50
CA HIS A 10 5.81 0.25 -3.66
C HIS A 10 6.68 0.93 -4.73
N GLY A 11 6.66 2.26 -4.80
CA GLY A 11 7.44 3.06 -5.76
C GLY A 11 7.17 2.71 -7.24
N ALA A 12 7.98 3.25 -8.16
CA ALA A 12 7.89 2.82 -9.55
C ALA A 12 8.43 1.38 -9.71
N PRO A 13 8.04 0.62 -10.77
CA PRO A 13 8.53 -0.74 -10.99
C PRO A 13 10.05 -0.95 -10.86
N PRO A 14 10.92 0.00 -11.25
CA PRO A 14 12.37 -0.14 -11.04
C PRO A 14 12.83 -0.21 -9.57
N LEU A 15 11.98 0.10 -8.59
CA LEU A 15 12.33 -0.04 -7.17
C LEU A 15 12.65 -1.51 -6.81
N VAL A 16 12.10 -2.48 -7.54
CA VAL A 16 12.42 -3.91 -7.36
C VAL A 16 13.89 -4.24 -7.65
N ASP A 17 14.62 -3.38 -8.35
CA ASP A 17 16.06 -3.52 -8.57
C ASP A 17 16.90 -2.93 -7.41
N ASP A 18 16.31 -2.22 -6.45
CA ASP A 18 17.01 -1.68 -5.29
C ASP A 18 17.29 -2.79 -4.27
N PRO A 19 18.56 -3.23 -4.09
CA PRO A 19 18.88 -4.36 -3.23
C PRO A 19 18.53 -4.11 -1.76
N THR A 20 18.53 -2.85 -1.34
CA THR A 20 18.20 -2.47 0.04
C THR A 20 16.70 -2.64 0.30
N TRP A 21 15.84 -2.11 -0.58
CA TRP A 21 14.39 -2.27 -0.46
C TRP A 21 13.98 -3.74 -0.57
N VAL A 22 14.57 -4.49 -1.51
CA VAL A 22 14.33 -5.94 -1.63
C VAL A 22 14.67 -6.67 -0.35
N ALA A 23 15.85 -6.43 0.24
CA ALA A 23 16.26 -7.07 1.49
C ALA A 23 15.33 -6.70 2.65
N GLN A 24 14.95 -5.43 2.79
CA GLN A 24 14.02 -4.96 3.82
C GLN A 24 12.63 -5.61 3.69
N LEU A 25 12.10 -5.74 2.46
CA LEU A 25 10.81 -6.39 2.23
C LEU A 25 10.85 -7.91 2.47
N GLN A 26 11.96 -8.55 2.11
CA GLN A 26 12.18 -9.97 2.40
C GLN A 26 12.25 -10.23 3.91
N GLU A 27 12.96 -9.38 4.66
CA GLU A 27 13.04 -9.46 6.11
C GLU A 27 11.68 -9.23 6.77
N LEU A 28 10.94 -8.20 6.32
CA LEU A 28 9.56 -7.97 6.75
C LEU A 28 8.69 -9.21 6.50
N ALA A 29 8.69 -9.75 5.27
CA ALA A 29 7.89 -10.91 4.92
C ALA A 29 8.26 -12.18 5.71
N ALA A 30 9.54 -12.40 5.97
CA ALA A 30 10.03 -13.53 6.77
C ALA A 30 9.59 -13.46 8.25
N GLY A 31 9.34 -12.25 8.76
CA GLY A 31 8.81 -12.03 10.10
C GLY A 31 7.29 -12.25 10.24
N LEU A 32 6.57 -12.40 9.11
CA LEU A 32 5.12 -12.54 9.12
C LEU A 32 4.67 -14.01 9.23
N PRO A 33 3.56 -14.29 9.94
CA PRO A 33 2.85 -15.54 9.72
C PRO A 33 2.39 -15.62 8.25
N ARG A 34 2.43 -16.82 7.66
CA ARG A 34 1.99 -17.01 6.28
C ARG A 34 0.47 -16.77 6.17
N PRO A 35 0.02 -15.81 5.34
CA PRO A 35 -1.41 -15.53 5.21
C PRO A 35 -2.17 -16.62 4.45
N THR A 36 -3.46 -16.73 4.72
CA THR A 36 -4.39 -17.56 3.96
C THR A 36 -4.85 -16.88 2.66
N ALA A 37 -4.87 -15.55 2.65
CA ALA A 37 -5.12 -14.69 1.49
C ALA A 37 -4.57 -13.27 1.74
N ILE A 38 -4.43 -12.48 0.68
CA ILE A 38 -3.99 -11.07 0.75
C ILE A 38 -5.09 -10.18 0.21
N LEU A 39 -5.46 -9.13 0.96
CA LEU A 39 -6.30 -8.03 0.50
C LEU A 39 -5.40 -6.84 0.18
N MET A 40 -5.36 -6.43 -1.09
CA MET A 40 -4.51 -5.34 -1.56
C MET A 40 -5.34 -4.12 -1.95
N ALA A 41 -5.11 -2.98 -1.28
CA ALA A 41 -5.68 -1.68 -1.63
C ALA A 41 -4.57 -0.76 -2.17
N SER A 42 -4.51 -0.62 -3.49
CA SER A 42 -3.42 0.09 -4.19
C SER A 42 -3.83 1.51 -4.57
N ALA A 43 -2.89 2.46 -4.44
CA ALA A 43 -3.03 3.84 -4.91
C ALA A 43 -3.36 3.95 -6.41
N HIS A 44 -3.03 2.93 -7.22
CA HIS A 44 -3.27 2.94 -8.67
C HIS A 44 -4.69 2.53 -9.07
N TRP A 45 -5.58 2.26 -8.11
CA TRP A 45 -6.96 1.95 -8.40
C TRP A 45 -7.92 2.75 -7.54
N GLU A 46 -8.17 3.98 -7.95
CA GLU A 46 -9.23 4.82 -7.39
C GLU A 46 -10.56 4.56 -8.12
N SER A 47 -11.60 4.19 -7.38
CA SER A 47 -12.93 4.00 -7.96
C SER A 47 -14.01 4.02 -6.89
N ALA A 48 -15.03 4.86 -7.12
CA ALA A 48 -16.27 4.90 -6.35
C ALA A 48 -17.43 4.51 -7.29
N PRO A 49 -18.22 3.47 -7.00
CA PRO A 49 -18.27 2.68 -5.75
C PRO A 49 -17.07 1.75 -5.54
N LEU A 50 -16.94 1.16 -4.35
CA LEU A 50 -15.88 0.19 -4.02
C LEU A 50 -15.91 -0.99 -5.01
N MET A 51 -14.77 -1.25 -5.67
CA MET A 51 -14.61 -2.31 -6.66
C MET A 51 -13.64 -3.39 -6.19
N LEU A 52 -13.95 -4.63 -6.53
CA LEU A 52 -13.12 -5.81 -6.28
C LEU A 52 -12.67 -6.43 -7.61
N GLY A 53 -11.38 -6.76 -7.71
CA GLY A 53 -10.73 -7.39 -8.86
C GLY A 53 -9.95 -8.62 -8.41
N ALA A 54 -9.37 -9.35 -9.35
CA ALA A 54 -8.63 -10.60 -9.09
C ALA A 54 -9.46 -11.66 -8.31
N THR A 55 -10.77 -11.74 -8.57
CA THR A 55 -11.62 -12.81 -8.01
C THR A 55 -11.40 -14.16 -8.70
N THR A 56 -10.86 -14.13 -9.92
CA THR A 56 -10.30 -15.27 -10.66
C THR A 56 -8.94 -14.86 -11.21
N PRO A 57 -8.09 -15.80 -11.65
CA PRO A 57 -6.84 -15.46 -12.33
C PRO A 57 -7.12 -14.49 -13.49
N ALA A 58 -6.40 -13.36 -13.51
CA ALA A 58 -6.53 -12.31 -14.51
C ALA A 58 -5.13 -11.77 -14.86
N PRO A 59 -4.92 -11.28 -16.10
CA PRO A 59 -3.65 -10.64 -16.46
C PRO A 59 -3.34 -9.45 -15.56
N LEU A 60 -2.05 -9.24 -15.27
CA LEU A 60 -1.60 -8.03 -14.57
C LEU A 60 -1.98 -6.77 -15.35
N VAL A 61 -2.20 -5.68 -14.62
CA VAL A 61 -2.38 -4.34 -15.18
C VAL A 61 -1.04 -3.62 -15.17
N TYR A 62 -0.55 -3.26 -16.36
CA TYR A 62 0.64 -2.43 -16.54
C TYR A 62 0.23 -0.98 -16.71
N ASP A 63 0.06 -0.27 -15.60
CA ASP A 63 -0.41 1.12 -15.51
C ASP A 63 0.71 2.16 -15.36
N PHE A 64 1.91 1.82 -15.85
CA PHE A 64 3.08 2.69 -15.88
C PHE A 64 3.67 2.80 -17.29
N GLY A 65 4.42 3.89 -17.53
CA GLY A 65 5.01 4.23 -18.82
C GLY A 65 6.49 4.59 -18.71
N GLY A 66 7.24 4.39 -19.80
CA GLY A 66 8.59 4.95 -19.95
C GLY A 66 9.74 4.15 -19.33
N PHE A 67 9.49 2.92 -18.85
CA PHE A 67 10.51 2.06 -18.26
C PHE A 67 11.02 0.97 -19.22
N ALA A 68 12.08 0.27 -18.81
CA ALA A 68 12.67 -0.82 -19.59
C ALA A 68 11.68 -1.98 -19.83
N GLN A 69 11.78 -2.64 -20.98
CA GLN A 69 10.86 -3.70 -21.40
C GLN A 69 10.72 -4.84 -20.38
N LYS A 70 11.76 -5.14 -19.59
CA LYS A 70 11.74 -6.20 -18.58
C LYS A 70 10.59 -6.05 -17.58
N TYR A 71 10.20 -4.82 -17.22
CA TYR A 71 9.11 -4.57 -16.27
C TYR A 71 7.73 -4.89 -16.86
N TYR A 72 7.58 -4.80 -18.18
CA TYR A 72 6.35 -5.15 -18.91
C TYR A 72 6.25 -6.67 -19.20
N GLN A 73 7.27 -7.44 -18.84
CA GLN A 73 7.32 -8.90 -19.01
C GLN A 73 7.17 -9.66 -17.69
N VAL A 74 7.18 -8.95 -16.56
CA VAL A 74 6.98 -9.54 -15.23
C VAL A 74 5.62 -10.22 -15.17
N GLN A 75 5.56 -11.42 -14.61
CA GLN A 75 4.32 -12.12 -14.35
C GLN A 75 4.23 -12.44 -12.86
N TYR A 76 3.02 -12.44 -12.33
CA TYR A 76 2.73 -12.81 -10.95
C TYR A 76 1.36 -13.50 -10.93
N ALA A 77 1.38 -14.83 -11.05
CA ALA A 77 0.19 -15.66 -11.31
C ALA A 77 -0.52 -16.09 -10.02
N ALA A 78 -0.82 -15.13 -9.14
CA ALA A 78 -1.51 -15.42 -7.90
C ALA A 78 -2.91 -16.02 -8.15
N PRO A 79 -3.36 -17.00 -7.34
CA PRO A 79 -4.74 -17.46 -7.36
C PRO A 79 -5.71 -16.29 -7.11
N GLY A 80 -6.85 -16.32 -7.80
CA GLY A 80 -7.93 -15.39 -7.47
C GLY A 80 -8.54 -15.69 -6.09
N ALA A 81 -9.13 -14.69 -5.45
CA ALA A 81 -9.66 -14.80 -4.10
C ALA A 81 -11.18 -14.53 -4.01
N PRO A 82 -12.04 -15.37 -4.65
CA PRO A 82 -13.48 -15.11 -4.72
C PRO A 82 -14.16 -15.16 -3.35
N ALA A 83 -13.74 -16.08 -2.47
CA ALA A 83 -14.26 -16.17 -1.12
C ALA A 83 -13.93 -14.91 -0.30
N LEU A 84 -12.72 -14.36 -0.45
CA LEU A 84 -12.35 -13.09 0.19
C LEU A 84 -13.21 -11.94 -0.33
N ALA A 85 -13.55 -11.94 -1.63
CA ALA A 85 -14.47 -10.94 -2.18
C ALA A 85 -15.88 -11.03 -1.60
N ASP A 86 -16.37 -12.24 -1.32
CA ASP A 86 -17.65 -12.44 -0.62
C ASP A 86 -17.58 -11.91 0.82
N ARG A 87 -16.47 -12.15 1.52
CA ARG A 87 -16.24 -11.64 2.89
C ARG A 87 -16.17 -10.12 2.93
N VAL A 88 -15.41 -9.49 2.03
CA VAL A 88 -15.32 -8.02 1.93
C VAL A 88 -16.70 -7.42 1.69
N ALA A 89 -17.46 -7.96 0.73
CA ALA A 89 -18.82 -7.48 0.47
C ALA A 89 -19.75 -7.60 1.68
N ALA A 90 -19.64 -8.69 2.46
CA ALA A 90 -20.44 -8.92 3.66
C ALA A 90 -20.08 -8.01 4.85
N LEU A 91 -18.89 -7.42 4.88
CA LEU A 91 -18.45 -6.48 5.92
C LEU A 91 -18.88 -5.03 5.63
N MET A 92 -19.30 -4.75 4.39
CA MET A 92 -19.75 -3.43 3.99
C MET A 92 -21.20 -3.19 4.43
N PRO A 93 -21.57 -1.95 4.80
CA PRO A 93 -22.96 -1.63 5.13
C PRO A 93 -23.84 -1.72 3.88
N ASP A 94 -25.14 -1.96 4.04
CA ASP A 94 -26.11 -2.04 2.93
C ASP A 94 -26.14 -0.79 2.02
N SER A 95 -25.69 0.36 2.53
CA SER A 95 -25.57 1.61 1.80
C SER A 95 -24.35 1.68 0.87
N GLU A 96 -23.35 0.83 1.07
CA GLU A 96 -22.13 0.80 0.28
C GLU A 96 -22.26 -0.22 -0.85
N THR A 97 -22.19 0.25 -2.10
CA THR A 97 -22.21 -0.65 -3.25
C THR A 97 -20.84 -1.29 -3.42
N VAL A 98 -20.80 -2.63 -3.49
CA VAL A 98 -19.57 -3.37 -3.78
C VAL A 98 -19.71 -4.03 -5.16
N ALA A 99 -18.91 -3.57 -6.13
CA ALA A 99 -18.91 -4.10 -7.49
C ALA A 99 -17.73 -5.06 -7.71
N ARG A 100 -17.86 -5.98 -8.67
CA ARG A 100 -16.78 -6.89 -9.10
C ARG A 100 -16.39 -6.64 -10.54
N THR A 101 -15.12 -6.80 -10.85
CA THR A 101 -14.56 -6.70 -12.20
C THR A 101 -13.61 -7.86 -12.49
N ASN A 102 -13.18 -7.98 -13.74
CA ASN A 102 -12.12 -8.89 -14.17
C ASN A 102 -10.72 -8.22 -14.17
N ARG A 103 -10.57 -7.04 -13.54
CA ARG A 103 -9.27 -6.37 -13.41
C ARG A 103 -8.31 -7.25 -12.61
N GLY A 104 -7.09 -7.44 -13.11
CA GLY A 104 -6.02 -8.12 -12.39
C GLY A 104 -5.23 -7.16 -11.49
N LEU A 105 -4.07 -7.62 -11.04
CA LEU A 105 -3.24 -6.86 -10.10
C LEU A 105 -2.50 -5.71 -10.82
N ASP A 106 -2.56 -4.50 -10.28
CA ASP A 106 -1.71 -3.39 -10.74
C ASP A 106 -0.29 -3.44 -10.15
N HIS A 107 0.61 -2.58 -10.60
CA HIS A 107 2.01 -2.63 -10.17
C HIS A 107 2.20 -2.34 -8.68
N GLY A 108 1.37 -1.45 -8.10
CA GLY A 108 1.37 -1.23 -6.67
C GLY A 108 0.99 -2.48 -5.89
N ALA A 109 0.20 -3.36 -6.49
CA ALA A 109 -0.10 -4.67 -5.94
C ALA A 109 1.01 -5.72 -6.20
N TYR A 110 1.32 -6.03 -7.46
CA TYR A 110 2.14 -7.21 -7.76
C TYR A 110 3.64 -7.00 -7.51
N VAL A 111 4.19 -5.80 -7.67
CA VAL A 111 5.64 -5.55 -7.51
C VAL A 111 6.13 -5.91 -6.10
N PRO A 112 5.56 -5.38 -5.00
CA PRO A 112 5.98 -5.80 -3.66
C PRO A 112 5.72 -7.29 -3.41
N LEU A 113 4.65 -7.86 -3.98
CA LEU A 113 4.34 -9.28 -3.81
C LEU A 113 5.34 -10.21 -4.50
N THR A 114 5.94 -9.80 -5.62
CA THR A 114 7.05 -10.55 -6.24
C THR A 114 8.27 -10.69 -5.33
N VAL A 115 8.43 -9.78 -4.36
CA VAL A 115 9.51 -9.83 -3.38
C VAL A 115 9.09 -10.59 -2.11
N MET A 116 7.91 -10.29 -1.58
CA MET A 116 7.43 -10.88 -0.32
C MET A 116 7.00 -12.34 -0.46
N TYR A 117 6.34 -12.68 -1.57
CA TYR A 117 5.74 -14.00 -1.82
C TYR A 117 6.01 -14.47 -3.27
N PRO A 118 7.29 -14.69 -3.64
CA PRO A 118 7.70 -14.92 -5.04
C PRO A 118 7.05 -16.13 -5.71
N ASP A 119 6.63 -17.14 -4.94
CA ASP A 119 5.98 -18.35 -5.47
C ASP A 119 4.56 -18.10 -6.00
N ALA A 120 3.99 -16.92 -5.72
CA ALA A 120 2.66 -16.51 -6.17
C ALA A 120 1.56 -17.55 -5.86
N ASP A 121 1.64 -18.21 -4.71
CA ASP A 121 0.77 -19.33 -4.32
C ASP A 121 -0.28 -18.97 -3.26
N ILE A 122 -0.30 -17.70 -2.83
CA ILE A 122 -1.30 -17.14 -1.91
C ILE A 122 -2.39 -16.43 -2.72
N PRO A 123 -3.68 -16.68 -2.47
CA PRO A 123 -4.76 -15.95 -3.12
C PRO A 123 -4.69 -14.44 -2.86
N VAL A 124 -4.81 -13.62 -3.91
CA VAL A 124 -4.77 -12.16 -3.79
C VAL A 124 -6.07 -11.57 -4.33
N LEU A 125 -6.74 -10.76 -3.51
CA LEU A 125 -7.82 -9.89 -3.94
C LEU A 125 -7.30 -8.46 -4.06
N GLN A 126 -7.61 -7.77 -5.17
CA GLN A 126 -7.40 -6.33 -5.25
C GLN A 126 -8.71 -5.59 -4.98
N MET A 127 -8.62 -4.52 -4.22
CA MET A 127 -9.72 -3.62 -3.90
C MET A 127 -9.35 -2.19 -4.33
N SER A 128 -10.31 -1.46 -4.90
CA SER A 128 -10.12 -0.04 -5.20
C SER A 128 -10.15 0.82 -3.93
N LEU A 129 -9.65 2.05 -4.03
CA LEU A 129 -9.89 3.11 -3.07
C LEU A 129 -11.16 3.87 -3.48
N PRO A 130 -12.27 3.78 -2.73
CA PRO A 130 -13.51 4.51 -3.05
C PRO A 130 -13.47 5.98 -2.67
N THR A 131 -12.41 6.42 -2.01
CA THR A 131 -12.21 7.78 -1.55
C THR A 131 -10.74 7.97 -1.20
N LEU A 132 -10.31 9.22 -1.18
CA LEU A 132 -9.01 9.64 -0.69
C LEU A 132 -9.11 10.32 0.68
N GLU A 133 -10.30 10.45 1.26
CA GLU A 133 -10.47 11.11 2.55
C GLU A 133 -10.04 10.22 3.71
N PRO A 134 -9.11 10.68 4.58
CA PRO A 134 -8.53 9.88 5.66
C PRO A 134 -9.56 9.21 6.57
N ASP A 135 -10.55 9.95 7.06
CA ASP A 135 -11.55 9.43 8.01
C ASP A 135 -12.35 8.27 7.41
N ARG A 136 -12.72 8.39 6.13
CA ARG A 136 -13.46 7.33 5.43
C ARG A 136 -12.60 6.10 5.18
N LEU A 137 -11.29 6.28 4.98
CA LEU A 137 -10.34 5.16 4.83
C LEU A 137 -10.05 4.49 6.17
N LEU A 138 -9.94 5.24 7.26
CA LEU A 138 -9.85 4.71 8.62
C LEU A 138 -11.09 3.85 8.94
N ASP A 139 -12.29 4.36 8.66
CA ASP A 139 -13.54 3.61 8.83
C ASP A 139 -13.59 2.35 7.97
N LEU A 140 -13.16 2.43 6.71
CA LEU A 140 -13.08 1.27 5.81
C LEU A 140 -12.09 0.23 6.34
N GLY A 141 -10.91 0.66 6.80
CA GLY A 141 -9.93 -0.21 7.45
C GLY A 141 -10.50 -0.91 8.67
N ALA A 142 -11.20 -0.18 9.55
CA ALA A 142 -11.81 -0.73 10.76
C ALA A 142 -12.86 -1.81 10.44
N ARG A 143 -13.64 -1.63 9.37
CA ARG A 143 -14.59 -2.64 8.88
C ARG A 143 -13.90 -3.91 8.36
N LEU A 144 -12.72 -3.76 7.77
CA LEU A 144 -11.94 -4.88 7.21
C LEU A 144 -11.09 -5.59 8.27
N ALA A 145 -10.84 -4.95 9.42
CA ALA A 145 -10.01 -5.48 10.51
C ALA A 145 -10.33 -6.93 10.96
N PRO A 146 -11.59 -7.41 10.97
CA PRO A 146 -11.91 -8.81 11.31
C PRO A 146 -11.30 -9.84 10.36
N LEU A 147 -11.02 -9.49 9.09
CA LEU A 147 -10.38 -10.40 8.13
C LEU A 147 -8.98 -10.85 8.60
N ARG A 148 -8.32 -10.04 9.43
CA ARG A 148 -7.02 -10.35 10.02
C ARG A 148 -7.09 -11.56 10.96
N ASP A 149 -8.23 -11.76 11.63
CA ASP A 149 -8.48 -12.93 12.47
C ASP A 149 -8.77 -14.18 11.63
N GLU A 150 -9.20 -14.00 10.37
CA GLU A 150 -9.42 -15.05 9.36
C GLU A 150 -8.12 -15.43 8.61
N GLY A 151 -6.98 -14.85 8.99
CA GLY A 151 -5.67 -15.12 8.37
C GLY A 151 -5.37 -14.27 7.13
N VAL A 152 -6.15 -13.21 6.88
CA VAL A 152 -5.94 -12.31 5.74
C VAL A 152 -4.90 -11.23 6.06
N LEU A 153 -3.87 -11.12 5.22
CA LEU A 153 -2.96 -9.98 5.25
C LEU A 153 -3.59 -8.79 4.52
N ILE A 154 -3.83 -7.69 5.24
CA ILE A 154 -4.35 -6.46 4.64
C ILE A 154 -3.17 -5.55 4.31
N ILE A 155 -3.08 -5.10 3.06
CA ILE A 155 -2.00 -4.23 2.58
C ILE A 155 -2.59 -2.98 1.94
N GLY A 156 -2.32 -1.82 2.51
CA GLY A 156 -2.42 -0.53 1.82
C GLY A 156 -1.13 -0.27 1.05
N SER A 157 -1.19 -0.23 -0.28
CA SER A 157 -0.01 -0.03 -1.12
C SER A 157 0.01 1.36 -1.72
N GLY A 158 1.01 2.15 -1.36
CA GLY A 158 1.17 3.54 -1.75
C GLY A 158 2.64 3.93 -1.82
N PHE A 159 2.96 5.16 -1.44
CA PHE A 159 4.33 5.65 -1.33
C PHE A 159 4.41 6.83 -0.36
N THR A 160 5.33 6.79 0.61
CA THR A 160 5.40 7.82 1.67
C THR A 160 5.64 9.21 1.10
N THR A 161 6.40 9.37 0.01
CA THR A 161 6.44 10.62 -0.76
C THR A 161 6.38 10.32 -2.25
N HIS A 162 5.46 10.94 -2.99
CA HIS A 162 5.21 10.70 -4.42
C HIS A 162 5.39 11.98 -5.27
N GLY A 163 6.51 12.67 -5.08
CA GLY A 163 6.83 13.95 -5.73
C GLY A 163 7.54 13.86 -7.08
N LEU A 164 7.27 12.85 -7.91
CA LEU A 164 8.01 12.58 -9.16
C LEU A 164 8.19 13.82 -10.07
N PRO A 165 7.16 14.68 -10.30
CA PRO A 165 7.30 15.86 -11.15
C PRO A 165 8.33 16.89 -10.66
N PHE A 166 8.75 16.81 -9.40
CA PHE A 166 9.66 17.76 -8.76
C PHE A 166 11.08 17.23 -8.59
N LEU A 167 11.35 15.99 -9.00
CA LEU A 167 12.69 15.43 -9.00
C LEU A 167 13.58 16.13 -10.04
N ARG A 168 14.80 16.48 -9.62
CA ARG A 168 15.85 17.05 -10.48
C ARG A 168 16.96 16.06 -10.81
N ASP A 169 17.05 14.98 -10.04
CA ASP A 169 18.02 13.89 -10.21
C ASP A 169 17.24 12.58 -10.13
N TRP A 170 17.31 11.79 -11.19
CA TRP A 170 16.58 10.53 -11.37
C TRP A 170 17.45 9.30 -11.09
N ARG A 171 18.68 9.48 -10.58
CA ARG A 171 19.51 8.35 -10.19
C ARG A 171 18.92 7.64 -8.98
N PRO A 172 18.94 6.30 -8.91
CA PRO A 172 18.44 5.55 -7.76
C PRO A 172 19.03 6.00 -6.40
N ASP A 173 20.31 6.36 -6.39
CA ASP A 173 21.08 6.81 -5.22
C ASP A 173 21.04 8.34 -5.01
N ALA A 174 20.17 9.06 -5.71
CA ALA A 174 20.03 10.50 -5.56
C ALA A 174 19.70 10.89 -4.11
N ALA A 175 20.35 11.95 -3.63
CA ALA A 175 20.08 12.49 -2.31
C ALA A 175 18.63 12.99 -2.22
N ALA A 176 17.96 12.65 -1.12
CA ALA A 176 16.60 13.08 -0.90
C ALA A 176 16.50 14.61 -0.78
N PRO A 177 15.65 15.28 -1.59
CA PRO A 177 15.43 16.71 -1.47
C PRO A 177 14.80 17.05 -0.11
N GLY A 178 14.98 18.30 0.33
CA GLY A 178 14.52 18.77 1.65
C GLY A 178 13.06 18.42 1.93
N TRP A 179 12.17 18.67 0.97
CA TRP A 179 10.74 18.36 1.10
C TRP A 179 10.45 16.87 1.33
N SER A 180 11.23 15.96 0.75
CA SER A 180 11.00 14.51 0.95
C SER A 180 11.50 14.07 2.31
N ARG A 181 12.67 14.57 2.72
CA ARG A 181 13.25 14.30 4.05
C ARG A 181 12.39 14.83 5.18
N GLU A 182 11.89 16.05 5.04
CA GLU A 182 11.03 16.69 6.04
C GLU A 182 9.68 15.98 6.15
N PHE A 183 9.07 15.61 5.01
CA PHE A 183 7.82 14.83 5.02
C PHE A 183 8.03 13.44 5.65
N ASP A 184 9.11 12.74 5.28
CA ASP A 184 9.44 11.43 5.87
C ASP A 184 9.64 11.51 7.38
N ALA A 185 10.39 12.50 7.86
CA ALA A 185 10.63 12.70 9.28
C ALA A 185 9.33 13.00 10.03
N TRP A 186 8.50 13.91 9.50
CA TRP A 186 7.19 14.23 10.08
C TRP A 186 6.28 13.00 10.11
N ALA A 187 6.18 12.23 9.03
CA ALA A 187 5.36 11.02 8.99
C ALA A 187 5.85 10.00 10.03
N ALA A 188 7.16 9.78 10.12
CA ALA A 188 7.76 8.84 11.07
C ALA A 188 7.48 9.23 12.53
N GLU A 189 7.67 10.50 12.88
CA GLU A 189 7.45 11.03 14.23
C GLU A 189 5.98 11.02 14.61
N THR A 190 5.09 11.36 13.69
CA THR A 190 3.64 11.39 13.93
C THR A 190 3.06 9.98 14.07
N LEU A 191 3.53 9.01 13.27
CA LEU A 191 3.22 7.59 13.45
C LEU A 191 3.74 7.08 14.80
N ALA A 192 4.96 7.44 15.20
CA ALA A 192 5.54 7.00 16.47
C ALA A 192 4.81 7.56 17.70
N ARG A 193 4.17 8.73 17.57
CA ARG A 193 3.31 9.32 18.62
C ARG A 193 1.88 8.80 18.62
N GLY A 194 1.47 8.01 17.62
CA GLY A 194 0.08 7.59 17.47
C GLY A 194 -0.88 8.74 17.12
N ALA A 195 -0.37 9.85 16.57
CA ALA A 195 -1.14 11.06 16.33
C ALA A 195 -1.91 10.96 14.99
N VAL A 196 -2.86 10.02 14.92
CA VAL A 196 -3.65 9.73 13.71
C VAL A 196 -4.41 10.95 13.20
N ASP A 197 -4.98 11.75 14.10
CA ASP A 197 -5.70 12.99 13.73
C ASP A 197 -4.77 13.99 13.02
N GLU A 198 -3.51 14.09 13.47
CA GLU A 198 -2.50 14.96 12.83
C GLU A 198 -2.08 14.42 11.47
N LEU A 199 -1.93 13.09 11.32
CA LEU A 199 -1.72 12.47 10.01
C LEU A 199 -2.91 12.71 9.08
N ALA A 200 -4.15 12.57 9.57
CA ALA A 200 -5.36 12.80 8.78
C ALA A 200 -5.49 14.28 8.35
N ALA A 201 -5.05 15.20 9.19
CA ALA A 201 -4.95 16.63 8.89
C ALA A 201 -3.63 17.02 8.20
N PHE A 202 -2.99 16.11 7.45
CA PHE A 202 -1.71 16.35 6.74
C PHE A 202 -1.70 17.63 5.89
N ARG A 203 -2.85 18.05 5.37
CA ARG A 203 -2.97 19.28 4.56
C ARG A 203 -2.56 20.54 5.35
N ASP A 204 -2.75 20.52 6.66
CA ASP A 204 -2.44 21.64 7.57
C ASP A 204 -1.11 21.44 8.31
N HIS A 205 -0.66 20.19 8.48
CA HIS A 205 0.47 19.84 9.35
C HIS A 205 1.71 19.32 8.61
N ALA A 206 1.57 18.72 7.43
CA ALA A 206 2.68 18.06 6.76
C ALA A 206 3.62 19.07 6.09
N PRO A 207 4.94 19.01 6.36
CA PRO A 207 5.92 19.83 5.66
C PRO A 207 6.10 19.32 4.22
N GLY A 208 6.74 20.13 3.36
CA GLY A 208 7.11 19.70 2.02
C GLY A 208 5.97 19.63 1.00
N MET A 209 4.72 19.94 1.37
CA MET A 209 3.62 20.12 0.41
C MET A 209 3.83 21.37 -0.47
N PRO A 210 3.45 21.35 -1.76
CA PRO A 210 2.86 20.23 -2.51
C PRO A 210 3.92 19.29 -3.12
N TYR A 211 5.22 19.47 -2.81
CA TYR A 211 6.30 18.73 -3.47
C TYR A 211 6.32 17.25 -3.10
N ALA A 212 6.06 16.92 -1.83
CA ALA A 212 6.00 15.54 -1.35
C ALA A 212 4.83 14.76 -1.96
N HIS A 213 3.68 15.42 -2.13
CA HIS A 213 2.46 14.86 -2.69
C HIS A 213 1.75 15.94 -3.54
N PRO A 214 1.99 15.96 -4.87
CA PRO A 214 1.24 16.83 -5.78
C PRO A 214 -0.25 16.49 -5.77
N THR A 215 -0.53 15.20 -5.57
CA THR A 215 -1.83 14.57 -5.35
C THR A 215 -1.62 13.52 -4.24
N ILE A 216 -2.68 13.15 -3.52
CA ILE A 216 -2.56 12.46 -2.22
C ILE A 216 -2.71 10.93 -2.32
N GLU A 217 -3.04 10.41 -3.49
CA GLU A 217 -3.42 9.02 -3.74
C GLU A 217 -2.42 8.00 -3.22
N HIS A 218 -1.12 8.29 -3.26
CA HIS A 218 -0.08 7.40 -2.75
C HIS A 218 0.09 7.46 -1.22
N PHE A 219 -0.41 8.51 -0.57
CA PHE A 219 -0.43 8.63 0.90
C PHE A 219 -1.70 8.02 1.51
N ALA A 220 -2.83 8.09 0.79
CA ALA A 220 -4.14 7.62 1.25
C ALA A 220 -4.19 6.16 1.79
N PRO A 221 -3.61 5.14 1.12
CA PRO A 221 -3.68 3.74 1.57
C PRO A 221 -3.19 3.50 3.00
N MET A 222 -2.36 4.40 3.52
CA MET A 222 -1.89 4.39 4.90
C MET A 222 -3.05 4.44 5.90
N PHE A 223 -4.07 5.27 5.65
CA PHE A 223 -5.21 5.42 6.57
C PHE A 223 -6.08 4.16 6.63
N LEU A 224 -6.23 3.45 5.52
CA LEU A 224 -6.88 2.14 5.52
C LEU A 224 -6.09 1.13 6.36
N THR A 225 -4.76 1.15 6.24
CA THR A 225 -3.87 0.28 7.03
C THR A 225 -3.99 0.57 8.52
N LEU A 226 -3.97 1.85 8.91
CA LEU A 226 -4.14 2.27 10.31
C LEU A 226 -5.51 1.87 10.83
N GLY A 227 -6.58 2.08 10.05
CA GLY A 227 -7.93 1.67 10.42
C GLY A 227 -8.07 0.15 10.63
N ALA A 228 -7.34 -0.64 9.85
CA ALA A 228 -7.34 -2.11 9.97
C ALA A 228 -6.54 -2.62 11.17
N SER A 229 -5.76 -1.76 11.86
CA SER A 229 -4.99 -2.13 13.03
C SER A 229 -5.88 -2.43 14.26
N THR A 230 -5.29 -3.03 15.30
CA THR A 230 -5.97 -3.26 16.57
C THR A 230 -6.20 -1.94 17.32
N ASP A 231 -5.25 -1.03 17.21
CA ASP A 231 -5.28 0.32 17.77
C ASP A 231 -4.55 1.27 16.80
N PRO A 232 -5.27 2.15 16.08
CA PRO A 232 -4.64 3.10 15.16
C PRO A 232 -3.63 4.04 15.82
N SER A 233 -3.73 4.25 17.14
CA SER A 233 -2.81 5.10 17.92
C SER A 233 -1.59 4.34 18.46
N ALA A 234 -1.53 3.01 18.29
CA ALA A 234 -0.33 2.27 18.63
C ALA A 234 0.78 2.55 17.60
N ALA A 235 1.99 2.85 18.10
CA ALA A 235 3.13 3.09 17.23
C ALA A 235 3.41 1.85 16.36
N PRO A 236 3.42 1.97 15.02
CA PRO A 236 3.70 0.85 14.14
C PRO A 236 5.20 0.53 14.08
N ASP A 237 5.53 -0.69 13.66
CA ASP A 237 6.89 -1.06 13.31
C ASP A 237 7.24 -0.51 11.92
N GLN A 238 8.20 0.41 11.85
CA GLN A 238 8.60 1.11 10.64
C GLN A 238 9.92 0.54 10.07
N SER A 239 9.96 -0.77 9.86
CA SER A 239 11.17 -1.54 9.52
C SER A 239 11.73 -1.26 8.11
N VAL A 240 10.90 -0.84 7.16
CA VAL A 240 11.36 -0.35 5.86
C VAL A 240 11.49 1.16 5.92
N SER A 241 12.69 1.67 5.66
CA SER A 241 12.98 3.10 5.66
C SER A 241 14.07 3.45 4.64
N GLY A 242 14.33 4.74 4.49
CA GLY A 242 15.29 5.28 3.52
C GLY A 242 14.60 5.83 2.27
N PHE A 243 15.41 6.10 1.26
CA PHE A 243 14.98 6.81 0.06
C PHE A 243 15.43 6.07 -1.20
N TRP A 244 14.66 6.23 -2.28
CA TRP A 244 15.01 5.79 -3.63
C TRP A 244 14.65 6.88 -4.63
N MET A 245 15.60 7.28 -5.48
CA MET A 245 15.49 8.52 -6.28
C MET A 245 15.16 9.75 -5.43
N GLY A 246 15.61 9.74 -4.17
CA GLY A 246 15.29 10.77 -3.19
C GLY A 246 13.86 10.76 -2.64
N LEU A 247 13.01 9.79 -3.01
CA LEU A 247 11.65 9.63 -2.49
C LEU A 247 11.63 8.61 -1.33
N SER A 248 10.91 8.91 -0.25
CA SER A 248 10.80 8.02 0.90
C SER A 248 10.11 6.72 0.52
N LYS A 249 10.80 5.61 0.81
CA LYS A 249 10.29 4.24 0.71
C LYS A 249 9.82 3.69 2.07
N ARG A 250 9.52 4.57 3.03
CA ARG A 250 9.07 4.16 4.36
C ARG A 250 7.81 3.31 4.26
N SER A 251 7.85 2.16 4.92
CA SER A 251 6.73 1.22 5.02
C SER A 251 6.61 0.79 6.47
N PHE A 252 5.44 0.36 6.89
CA PHE A 252 5.24 -0.03 8.28
C PHE A 252 4.22 -1.16 8.44
N GLN A 253 4.30 -1.80 9.59
CA GLN A 253 3.43 -2.85 10.05
C GLN A 253 2.66 -2.41 11.30
N THR A 254 1.35 -2.67 11.34
CA THR A 254 0.50 -2.46 12.51
C THR A 254 0.08 -3.79 13.15
N ALA A 255 -0.17 -3.75 14.45
CA ALA A 255 -0.66 -4.88 15.24
C ALA A 255 -2.17 -5.08 15.16
#